data_AF-A0A085F5G5-F1
#
_entry.id   AF-A0A085F5G5-F1
#
_cell.length_a   1.000
_cell.length_b   1.000
_cell.length_c   1.000
_cell.angle_alpha   90.00
_cell.angle_beta   90.00
_cell.angle_gamma   90.00
#
_symmetry.space_group_name_H-M   'P 1'
#
loop_
_entity.id
_entity.type
_entity.pdbx_description
1 polymer ?
#
loop_
_entity_poly.entity_id
_entity_poly.type
_entity_poly.pdbx_seq_one_letter_code
_entity_poly.pdbx_strand_id
1 'polypeptide(L)'
;MTRLPSRRARDARIGDNGGPPLEDPAQRQPEWGKGEIGRYFDWRFASRKAWTKPPSIAVRRQERAEELGLTYEEYTLEIMERGYFPQPEHVAAIVVKRAERRKAGGIVGQSLKGMRLKRPRD
;
A
#
# COMPACT_ATOMS: atom_id res chain seq x y z
N MET A 1 -7.44 -40.92 -33.67
CA MET A 1 -7.50 -40.18 -32.39
C MET A 1 -7.01 -41.12 -31.29
N THR A 2 -5.76 -40.98 -30.86
CA THR A 2 -5.10 -41.91 -29.93
C THR A 2 -5.31 -41.44 -28.50
N ARG A 3 -6.09 -42.17 -27.69
CA ARG A 3 -6.25 -41.90 -26.25
C ARG A 3 -4.94 -42.25 -25.54
N LEU A 4 -4.33 -41.27 -24.87
CA LEU A 4 -3.25 -41.50 -23.92
C LEU A 4 -3.78 -42.33 -22.72
N PRO A 5 -3.04 -43.31 -22.20
CA PRO A 5 -3.48 -44.08 -21.05
C PRO A 5 -3.51 -43.20 -19.79
N SER A 6 -4.65 -43.22 -19.12
CA SER A 6 -4.83 -42.64 -17.78
C SER A 6 -3.77 -43.23 -16.83
N ARG A 7 -2.91 -42.36 -16.27
CA ARG A 7 -2.00 -42.75 -15.19
C ARG A 7 -2.88 -43.19 -14.02
N ARG A 8 -2.83 -44.49 -13.66
CA ARG A 8 -3.63 -45.08 -12.59
C ARG A 8 -3.49 -44.25 -11.31
N ALA A 9 -4.62 -43.88 -10.73
CA ALA A 9 -4.70 -43.35 -9.38
C ALA A 9 -4.03 -44.35 -8.43
N ARG A 10 -3.22 -43.87 -7.49
CA ARG A 10 -2.65 -44.74 -6.46
C ARG A 10 -3.79 -45.24 -5.57
N ASP A 11 -3.87 -46.55 -5.35
CA ASP A 11 -4.87 -47.13 -4.46
C ASP A 11 -4.65 -46.61 -3.03
N ALA A 12 -5.74 -46.16 -2.40
CA ALA A 12 -5.74 -45.70 -1.03
C ALA A 12 -5.25 -46.81 -0.09
N ARG A 13 -4.33 -46.48 0.81
CA ARG A 13 -3.78 -47.44 1.79
C ARG A 13 -4.71 -47.53 3.00
N ILE A 14 -4.55 -48.59 3.79
CA ILE A 14 -5.26 -48.73 5.07
C ILE A 14 -5.01 -47.48 5.93
N GLY A 15 -6.08 -46.77 6.28
CA GLY A 15 -6.06 -45.50 7.02
C GLY A 15 -6.35 -44.25 6.19
N ASP A 16 -6.43 -44.35 4.86
CA ASP A 16 -6.77 -43.23 3.98
C ASP A 16 -8.30 -43.09 3.83
N ASN A 17 -8.83 -41.86 3.81
CA ASN A 17 -10.27 -41.58 3.68
C ASN A 17 -10.83 -41.76 2.24
N GLY A 18 -10.05 -42.30 1.31
CA GLY A 18 -10.48 -42.50 -0.09
C GLY A 18 -10.89 -41.21 -0.82
N GLY A 19 -10.45 -40.04 -0.34
CA GLY A 19 -10.76 -38.75 -0.96
C GLY A 19 -10.27 -38.69 -2.41
N PRO A 20 -10.88 -37.84 -3.25
CA PRO A 20 -10.47 -37.69 -4.65
C PRO A 20 -8.96 -37.45 -4.71
N PRO A 21 -8.24 -38.05 -5.68
CA PRO A 21 -6.80 -37.84 -5.82
C PRO A 21 -6.50 -36.35 -5.81
N LEU A 22 -5.62 -35.92 -4.90
CA LEU A 22 -5.15 -34.54 -4.92
C LEU A 22 -4.59 -34.28 -6.32
N GLU A 23 -4.95 -33.12 -6.90
CA GLU A 23 -4.35 -32.66 -8.15
C GLU A 23 -2.83 -32.78 -8.05
N ASP A 24 -2.19 -33.14 -9.16
CA ASP A 24 -0.78 -33.52 -9.22
C ASP A 24 0.05 -32.53 -8.37
N PRO A 25 0.74 -32.98 -7.31
CA PRO A 25 1.56 -32.10 -6.48
C PRO A 25 2.66 -31.39 -7.29
N ALA A 26 2.99 -31.86 -8.51
CA ALA A 26 3.82 -31.13 -9.45
C ALA A 26 3.17 -29.84 -10.00
N GLN A 27 1.84 -29.74 -10.03
CA GLN A 27 1.09 -28.55 -10.44
C GLN A 27 0.95 -27.52 -9.31
N ARG A 28 0.99 -27.96 -8.04
CA ARG A 28 0.86 -27.07 -6.87
C ARG A 28 2.25 -26.71 -6.32
N GLN A 29 2.96 -25.85 -7.04
CA GLN A 29 4.21 -25.28 -6.52
C GLN A 29 3.88 -24.29 -5.40
N PRO A 30 4.39 -24.49 -4.18
CA PRO A 30 4.22 -23.50 -3.12
C PRO A 30 4.91 -22.20 -3.50
N GLU A 31 4.45 -21.07 -2.94
CA GLU A 31 5.00 -19.75 -3.25
C GLU A 31 6.50 -19.61 -2.93
N TRP A 32 7.01 -20.43 -2.01
CA TRP A 32 8.43 -20.48 -1.64
C TRP A 32 9.28 -21.42 -2.53
N GLY A 33 8.67 -22.08 -3.52
CA GLY A 33 9.37 -22.92 -4.50
C GLY A 33 10.09 -24.14 -3.89
N LYS A 34 11.18 -24.57 -4.55
CA LYS A 34 12.06 -25.65 -4.08
C LYS A 34 13.06 -25.09 -3.05
N GLY A 35 12.59 -24.81 -1.83
CA GLY A 35 13.42 -24.26 -0.76
C GLY A 35 12.79 -24.41 0.61
N GLU A 36 13.53 -24.03 1.66
CA GLU A 36 13.03 -24.00 3.03
C GLU A 36 11.95 -22.93 3.18
N ILE A 37 10.78 -23.34 3.70
CA ILE A 37 9.62 -22.46 3.91
C ILE A 37 9.97 -21.22 4.75
N GLY A 38 10.79 -21.38 5.79
CA GLY A 38 11.15 -20.29 6.72
C GLY A 38 11.88 -19.15 6.04
N ARG A 39 12.87 -19.46 5.20
CA ARG A 39 13.71 -18.45 4.54
C ARG A 39 12.91 -17.52 3.62
N TYR A 40 11.89 -18.05 2.94
CA TYR A 40 11.03 -17.26 2.06
C TYR A 40 10.22 -16.23 2.86
N PHE A 41 9.59 -16.64 3.96
CA PHE A 41 8.78 -15.74 4.78
C PHE A 41 9.63 -14.72 5.53
N ASP A 42 10.79 -15.12 6.06
CA ASP A 42 11.73 -14.20 6.71
C ASP A 42 12.18 -13.09 5.76
N TRP A 43 12.58 -13.45 4.53
CA TRP A 43 12.94 -12.46 3.51
C TRP A 43 11.76 -11.59 3.11
N ARG A 44 10.57 -12.19 2.91
CA ARG A 44 9.33 -11.45 2.58
C ARG A 44 8.98 -10.42 3.66
N PHE A 45 9.07 -10.78 4.93
CA PHE A 45 8.80 -9.88 6.05
C PHE A 45 9.88 -8.80 6.20
N ALA A 46 11.16 -9.17 6.11
CA ALA A 46 12.26 -8.22 6.16
C ALA A 46 12.17 -7.19 5.01
N SER A 47 11.88 -7.66 3.79
CA SER A 47 11.64 -6.81 2.62
C SER A 47 10.46 -5.87 2.87
N ARG A 48 9.28 -6.40 3.24
CA ARG A 48 8.11 -5.55 3.55
C ARG A 48 8.42 -4.50 4.61
N LYS A 49 9.13 -4.86 5.68
CA LYS A 49 9.52 -3.95 6.74
C LYS A 49 10.48 -2.86 6.24
N ALA A 50 11.48 -3.22 5.45
CA ALA A 50 12.44 -2.28 4.87
C ALA A 50 11.78 -1.27 3.92
N TRP A 51 10.78 -1.71 3.15
CA TRP A 51 10.04 -0.85 2.21
C TRP A 51 8.83 -0.13 2.84
N THR A 52 8.47 -0.46 4.09
CA THR A 52 7.41 0.26 4.82
C THR A 52 7.94 1.59 5.31
N LYS A 53 7.36 2.69 4.82
CA LYS A 53 7.73 4.03 5.31
C LYS A 53 7.27 4.17 6.76
N PRO A 54 8.13 4.69 7.67
CA PRO A 54 7.72 4.88 9.05
C PRO A 54 6.61 5.93 9.11
N PRO A 55 5.58 5.74 9.96
CA PRO A 55 4.48 6.70 10.13
C PRO A 55 4.96 8.11 10.51
N SER A 56 6.15 8.22 11.10
CA SER A 56 6.80 9.49 11.46
C SER A 56 6.94 10.47 10.29
N ILE A 57 7.09 10.00 9.05
CA ILE A 57 7.14 10.89 7.88
C ILE A 57 5.80 11.57 7.66
N ALA A 58 4.69 10.84 7.76
CA ALA A 58 3.36 11.40 7.61
C ALA A 58 3.03 12.40 8.74
N VAL A 59 3.41 12.07 9.98
CA VAL A 59 3.28 12.97 11.14
C VAL A 59 4.07 14.26 10.94
N ARG A 60 5.36 14.15 10.57
CA ARG A 60 6.20 15.33 10.29
C ARG A 60 5.63 16.21 9.19
N ARG A 61 5.06 15.62 8.14
CA ARG A 61 4.40 16.37 7.06
C ARG A 61 3.13 17.05 7.54
N GLN A 62 2.34 16.40 8.40
CA GLN A 62 1.16 17.00 9.02
C GLN A 62 1.53 18.20 9.89
N GLU A 63 2.58 18.10 10.70
CA GLU A 63 3.09 19.21 11.52
C GLU A 63 3.53 20.40 10.66
N ARG A 64 4.32 20.15 9.61
CA ARG A 64 4.75 21.20 8.66
C ARG A 64 3.59 21.84 7.91
N ALA A 65 2.57 21.05 7.56
CA ALA A 65 1.37 21.58 6.95
C ALA A 65 0.61 22.49 7.92
N GLU A 66 0.46 22.07 9.18
CA GLU A 66 -0.16 22.88 10.25
C GLU A 66 0.58 24.19 10.49
N GLU A 67 1.93 24.17 10.55
CA GLU A 67 2.79 25.37 10.65
C GLU A 67 2.52 26.38 9.52
N LEU A 68 2.27 25.90 8.30
CA LEU A 68 2.03 26.72 7.11
C LEU A 68 0.54 27.05 6.88
N GLY A 69 -0.38 26.57 7.72
CA GLY A 69 -1.83 26.73 7.49
C GLY A 69 -2.37 25.98 6.27
N LEU A 70 -1.67 24.93 5.84
CA LEU A 70 -2.03 24.04 4.73
C LEU A 70 -2.67 22.75 5.25
N THR A 71 -3.45 22.07 4.41
CA THR A 71 -3.79 20.67 4.70
C THR A 71 -2.60 19.75 4.42
N TYR A 72 -2.59 18.57 5.04
CA TYR A 72 -1.59 17.54 4.73
C TYR A 72 -1.58 17.16 3.26
N GLU A 73 -2.77 17.12 2.64
CA GLU A 73 -2.90 16.84 1.20
C GLU A 73 -2.28 17.94 0.36
N GLU A 74 -2.57 19.21 0.65
CA GLU A 74 -1.95 20.35 -0.04
C GLU A 74 -0.42 20.29 0.07
N TYR A 75 0.10 20.08 1.28
CA TYR A 75 1.54 19.97 1.51
C TYR A 75 2.16 18.77 0.78
N THR A 76 1.48 17.62 0.80
CA THR A 76 1.97 16.37 0.20
C THR A 76 1.91 16.42 -1.32
N LEU A 77 0.90 17.05 -1.92
CA LEU A 77 0.77 17.20 -3.37
C LEU A 77 1.90 18.06 -3.95
N GLU A 78 2.31 19.13 -3.28
CA GLU A 78 3.45 19.92 -3.76
C GLU A 78 4.75 19.08 -3.77
N ILE A 79 4.95 18.20 -2.78
CA ILE A 79 6.07 17.26 -2.79
C ILE A 79 5.94 16.25 -3.93
N MET A 80 4.76 15.68 -4.13
CA MET A 80 4.55 14.59 -5.10
C MET A 80 4.51 15.06 -6.55
N GLU A 81 3.92 16.22 -6.82
CA GLU A 81 3.74 16.74 -8.18
C GLU A 81 4.87 17.67 -8.61
N ARG A 82 5.47 18.41 -7.67
CA ARG A 82 6.44 19.48 -7.97
C ARG A 82 7.83 19.20 -7.42
N GLY A 83 7.96 18.20 -6.54
CA GLY A 83 9.26 17.75 -6.04
C GLY A 83 9.91 18.67 -5.00
N TYR A 84 9.18 19.64 -4.45
CA TYR A 84 9.71 20.55 -3.43
C TYR A 84 8.90 20.50 -2.13
N PHE A 85 9.55 20.83 -1.02
CA PHE A 85 8.88 21.00 0.27
C PHE A 85 8.32 22.44 0.38
N PRO A 86 7.01 22.62 0.59
CA PRO A 86 6.41 23.95 0.76
C PRO A 86 7.14 24.79 1.81
N GLN A 87 7.30 26.07 1.49
CA GLN A 87 7.89 27.10 2.33
C GLN A 87 6.85 28.22 2.51
N PRO A 88 7.01 29.14 3.48
CA PRO A 88 6.06 30.24 3.70
C PRO A 88 5.72 31.04 2.44
N GLU A 89 6.70 31.24 1.56
CA GLU A 89 6.56 32.01 0.31
C GLU A 89 5.63 31.30 -0.70
N HIS A 90 5.51 29.98 -0.64
CA HIS A 90 4.68 29.18 -1.54
C HIS A 90 3.21 29.16 -1.11
N VAL A 91 2.89 29.49 0.15
CA VAL A 91 1.56 29.32 0.74
C VAL A 91 0.49 30.07 -0.04
N ALA A 92 0.74 31.32 -0.42
CA ALA A 92 -0.23 32.13 -1.15
C ALA A 92 -0.64 31.47 -2.48
N ALA A 93 0.34 30.99 -3.26
CA ALA A 93 0.09 30.32 -4.52
C ALA A 93 -0.69 29.00 -4.34
N ILE A 94 -0.38 28.23 -3.29
CA ILE A 94 -1.07 26.98 -2.97
C ILE A 94 -2.53 27.24 -2.57
N VAL A 95 -2.80 28.30 -1.80
CA VAL A 95 -4.14 28.66 -1.32
C VAL A 95 -5.03 29.13 -2.47
N VAL A 96 -4.50 29.87 -3.44
CA VAL A 96 -5.26 30.33 -4.63
C VAL A 96 -5.86 29.14 -5.41
N LYS A 97 -5.13 28.03 -5.51
CA LYS A 97 -5.57 26.82 -6.23
C LYS A 97 -6.71 26.06 -5.54
N ARG A 98 -7.11 26.41 -4.31
CA ARG A 98 -8.18 25.71 -3.57
C ARG A 98 -9.51 25.71 -4.32
N ALA A 99 -9.84 26.78 -5.04
CA ALA A 99 -11.08 26.85 -5.82
C ALA A 99 -11.08 25.84 -6.98
N GLU A 100 -9.95 25.73 -7.69
CA GLU A 100 -9.77 24.77 -8.78
C GLU A 100 -9.79 23.33 -8.26
N ARG A 101 -9.08 23.06 -7.16
CA ARG A 101 -9.09 21.73 -6.50
C ARG A 101 -10.50 21.31 -6.10
N ARG A 102 -11.31 22.22 -5.54
CA ARG A 102 -12.73 21.94 -5.24
C ARG A 102 -13.53 21.59 -6.49
N LYS A 103 -13.33 22.31 -7.60
CA LYS A 103 -14.00 22.02 -8.88
C LYS A 103 -13.59 20.67 -9.46
N ALA A 104 -12.33 20.28 -9.29
CA ALA A 104 -11.80 19.00 -9.72
C ALA A 104 -12.21 17.81 -8.81
N GLY A 105 -13.00 18.05 -7.76
CA GLY A 105 -13.40 17.01 -6.80
C GLY A 105 -12.30 16.64 -5.78
N GLY A 106 -11.22 17.42 -5.70
CA GLY A 106 -10.16 17.25 -4.72
C GLY A 106 -10.62 17.60 -3.30
N ILE A 107 -10.04 16.93 -2.30
CA ILE A 107 -10.41 17.15 -0.90
C ILE A 107 -9.72 18.44 -0.42
N VAL A 108 -10.49 19.53 -0.36
CA VAL A 108 -10.01 20.80 0.17
C VAL A 108 -10.46 20.95 1.62
N GLY A 109 -9.52 20.91 2.56
CA GLY A 109 -9.76 21.25 3.96
C GLY A 109 -9.92 20.09 4.94
N GLN A 110 -9.59 18.85 4.58
CA GLN A 110 -9.46 17.77 5.56
C GLN A 110 -8.00 17.63 6.02
N SER A 111 -7.76 17.87 7.31
CA SER A 111 -6.57 17.37 8.01
C SER A 111 -6.69 15.86 8.22
N LEU A 112 -5.57 15.14 8.30
CA LEU A 112 -5.55 13.73 8.73
C LEU A 112 -6.24 13.50 10.09
N LYS A 113 -6.41 14.54 10.91
CA LYS A 113 -7.12 14.48 12.21
C LYS A 113 -8.64 14.65 12.08
N GLY A 114 -9.21 14.70 10.88
CA GLY A 114 -10.63 15.04 10.68
C GLY A 114 -10.99 16.47 11.09
N MET A 115 -9.98 17.30 11.41
CA MET A 115 -10.17 18.68 11.80
C MET A 115 -10.26 19.56 10.56
N ARG A 116 -11.29 20.41 10.52
CA ARG A 116 -11.29 21.59 9.64
C ARG A 116 -10.07 22.44 10.00
N LEU A 117 -9.34 22.94 8.99
CA LEU A 117 -8.25 23.89 9.18
C LEU A 117 -8.69 25.00 10.15
N LYS A 118 -7.93 25.21 11.23
CA LYS A 118 -8.15 26.36 12.12
C LYS A 118 -7.85 27.61 11.29
N ARG A 119 -8.82 28.52 11.16
CA ARG A 119 -8.52 29.84 10.59
C ARG A 119 -7.52 30.54 11.51
N PRO A 120 -6.51 31.26 10.97
CA PRO A 120 -5.73 32.18 11.78
C PRO A 120 -6.69 33.17 12.45
N ARG A 121 -6.43 33.49 13.73
CA ARG A 121 -7.16 34.56 14.41
C ARG A 121 -6.58 35.88 13.93
N ASP A 122 -7.47 36.80 13.56
CA ASP A 122 -7.13 38.21 13.29
C ASP A 122 -6.63 38.91 14.55
#